data_AF-A0A345Y757-F1
#
_entry.id   AF-A0A345Y757-F1
#
_cell.length_a   1.000
_cell.length_b   1.000
_cell.length_c   1.000
_cell.angle_alpha   90.00
_cell.angle_beta   90.00
_cell.angle_gamma   90.00
#
_symmetry.space_group_name_H-M   'P 1'
#
loop_
_entity.id
_entity.type
_entity.pdbx_description
1 polymer ?
#
loop_
_entity_poly.entity_id
_entity_poly.type
_entity_poly.pdbx_seq_one_letter_code
_entity_poly.pdbx_strand_id
1 'polypeptide(L)'
;MQRLFDDVIDLVRGRIQPLAHYQYPFWQPALLLTVMGVFASARAIEIGGPLEGRLLFFVLFTWMQILLFVRFMGWWVRLAGARLEASLFGLVVLTNSPQLLEPLASWLPDDAAQGVTLVLSVLSVIILVRALSAVSGVSKLRVFLGALCYTPLAILLLTGLTGVAGQMGWIELPPELMESASQGASAAGASSAK
;
A
#
# COMPACT_ATOMS: atom_id res chain seq x y z
N MET A 1 12.54 9.29 15.09
CA MET A 1 11.37 9.99 14.51
C MET A 1 11.77 11.19 13.67
N GLN A 2 12.52 12.19 14.15
CA GLN A 2 12.92 13.36 13.33
C GLN A 2 13.53 12.97 11.96
N ARG A 3 14.52 12.06 11.96
CA ARG A 3 15.12 11.54 10.72
C ARG A 3 14.10 10.97 9.72
N LEU A 4 13.09 10.24 10.21
CA LEU A 4 12.04 9.68 9.36
C LEU A 4 11.26 10.79 8.63
N PHE A 5 10.86 11.84 9.35
CA PHE A 5 10.12 12.96 8.76
C PHE A 5 10.97 13.76 7.78
N ASP A 6 12.25 14.00 8.10
CA ASP A 6 13.18 14.66 7.20
C ASP A 6 13.36 13.83 5.91
N ASP A 7 13.47 12.51 6.03
CA ASP A 7 13.60 11.59 4.90
C ASP A 7 12.30 11.52 4.07
N VAL A 8 11.10 11.62 4.68
CA VAL A 8 9.83 11.78 3.93
C VAL A 8 9.87 13.04 3.08
N ILE A 9 10.27 14.17 3.67
CA ILE A 9 10.31 15.46 2.97
C ILE A 9 11.33 15.40 1.81
N ASP A 10 12.49 14.79 2.05
CA ASP A 10 13.52 14.61 1.03
C ASP A 10 13.03 13.68 -0.10
N LEU A 11 12.32 12.61 0.21
CA LEU A 11 11.70 11.73 -0.79
C LEU A 11 10.65 12.46 -1.64
N VAL A 12 9.79 13.28 -1.02
CA VAL A 12 8.82 14.13 -1.73
C VAL A 12 9.53 15.14 -2.63
N ARG A 13 10.65 15.70 -2.19
CA ARG A 13 11.53 16.58 -2.99
C ARG A 13 12.32 15.82 -4.06
N GLY A 14 12.24 14.49 -4.08
CA GLY A 14 12.93 13.63 -5.04
C GLY A 14 14.43 13.44 -4.75
N ARG A 15 14.89 13.79 -3.55
CA ARG A 15 16.25 13.56 -3.05
C ARG A 15 16.32 12.16 -2.45
N ILE A 16 16.78 11.20 -3.26
CA ILE A 16 16.82 9.80 -2.86
C ILE A 16 18.23 9.45 -2.40
N GLN A 17 18.35 9.01 -1.15
CA GLN A 17 19.57 8.46 -0.56
C GLN A 17 19.77 6.97 -0.91
N PRO A 18 20.96 6.39 -0.70
CA PRO A 18 21.21 4.96 -0.87
C PRO A 18 20.37 4.07 0.05
N LEU A 19 20.18 2.78 -0.29
CA LEU A 19 19.33 1.85 0.47
C LEU A 19 19.72 1.72 1.95
N ALA A 20 21.02 1.80 2.22
CA ALA A 20 21.58 1.69 3.57
C ALA A 20 21.08 2.81 4.50
N HIS A 21 20.74 3.98 3.95
CA HIS A 21 20.21 5.11 4.72
C HIS A 21 18.80 4.83 5.27
N TYR A 22 17.99 4.05 4.55
CA TYR A 22 16.62 3.71 4.94
C TYR A 22 16.51 2.50 5.88
N GLN A 23 17.62 2.10 6.51
CA GLN A 23 17.63 1.04 7.52
C GLN A 23 17.31 1.62 8.89
N TYR A 24 16.02 1.76 9.19
CA TYR A 24 15.54 2.19 10.50
C TYR A 24 15.43 1.01 11.47
N PRO A 25 15.47 1.25 12.79
CA PRO A 25 15.00 0.28 13.76
C PRO A 25 13.58 -0.15 13.42
N PHE A 26 13.33 -1.46 13.34
CA PHE A 26 12.08 -2.04 12.82
C PHE A 26 10.80 -1.43 13.44
N TRP A 27 10.84 -1.05 14.71
CA TRP A 27 9.71 -0.46 15.41
C TRP A 27 9.21 0.85 14.77
N GLN A 28 10.08 1.63 14.11
CA GLN A 28 9.72 2.91 13.52
C GLN A 28 8.81 2.77 12.28
N PRO A 29 9.22 2.04 11.22
CA PRO A 29 8.33 1.75 10.09
C PRO A 29 7.15 0.87 10.49
N ALA A 30 7.30 -0.02 11.48
CA ALA A 30 6.19 -0.82 12.01
C ALA A 30 5.08 0.06 12.63
N LEU A 31 5.47 1.09 13.40
CA LEU A 31 4.52 2.02 14.00
C LEU A 31 3.82 2.84 12.92
N LEU A 32 4.56 3.39 11.95
CA LEU A 32 3.98 4.10 10.81
C LEU A 32 2.97 3.24 10.05
N LEU A 33 3.34 2.00 9.74
CA LEU A 33 2.50 1.05 9.04
C LEU A 33 1.22 0.71 9.82
N THR A 34 1.33 0.60 11.14
CA THR A 34 0.18 0.36 12.03
C THR A 34 -0.75 1.57 12.04
N VAL A 35 -0.20 2.80 12.14
CA VAL A 35 -0.98 4.04 12.07
C VAL A 35 -1.71 4.16 10.74
N MET A 36 -1.05 3.81 9.62
CA MET A 36 -1.68 3.77 8.30
C MET A 36 -2.88 2.80 8.27
N GLY A 37 -2.73 1.60 8.85
CA GLY A 37 -3.84 0.64 8.97
C GLY A 37 -4.99 1.17 9.82
N VAL A 38 -4.70 1.86 10.92
CA VAL A 38 -5.73 2.51 11.76
C VAL A 38 -6.46 3.61 10.98
N PHE A 39 -5.74 4.44 10.22
CA PHE A 39 -6.36 5.47 9.38
C PHE A 39 -7.21 4.88 8.26
N ALA A 40 -6.76 3.79 7.65
CA ALA A 40 -7.56 3.06 6.67
C ALA A 40 -8.88 2.54 7.29
N SER A 41 -8.83 2.00 8.51
CA SER A 41 -10.04 1.59 9.24
C SER A 41 -10.96 2.75 9.57
N ALA A 42 -10.42 3.92 9.93
CA ALA A 42 -11.22 5.09 10.30
C ALA A 42 -11.96 5.68 9.09
N ARG A 43 -11.38 5.57 7.89
CA ARG A 43 -12.00 6.00 6.63
C ARG A 43 -13.07 5.03 6.13
N ALA A 44 -12.96 3.75 6.47
CA ALA A 44 -13.89 2.71 6.04
C ALA A 44 -15.15 2.65 6.92
N ILE A 45 -15.82 3.79 7.10
CA ILE A 45 -17.00 3.92 7.98
C ILE A 45 -18.17 3.07 7.45
N GLU A 46 -18.25 2.90 6.14
CA GLU A 46 -19.26 2.09 5.43
C GLU A 46 -19.11 0.57 5.68
N ILE A 47 -17.93 0.12 6.12
CA ILE A 47 -17.70 -1.28 6.47
C ILE A 47 -18.21 -1.49 7.90
N GLY A 48 -19.25 -2.32 8.03
CA GLY A 48 -19.87 -2.66 9.31
C GLY A 48 -19.03 -3.65 10.14
N GLY A 49 -19.61 -4.15 11.22
CA GLY A 49 -18.95 -5.04 12.17
C GLY A 49 -18.32 -4.35 13.39
N PRO A 50 -17.78 -5.13 14.33
CA PRO A 50 -17.20 -4.62 15.58
C PRO A 50 -15.95 -3.78 15.31
N LEU A 51 -15.83 -2.64 15.98
CA LEU A 51 -14.71 -1.69 15.81
C LEU A 51 -13.34 -2.39 15.94
N GLU A 52 -13.19 -3.26 16.94
CA GLU A 52 -11.96 -4.00 17.19
C GLU A 52 -11.58 -4.93 16.03
N GLY A 53 -12.57 -5.65 15.49
CA GLY A 53 -12.38 -6.56 14.35
C GLY A 53 -12.00 -5.79 13.09
N ARG A 54 -12.69 -4.68 12.81
CA ARG A 54 -12.40 -3.82 11.66
C ARG A 54 -10.99 -3.22 11.74
N LEU A 55 -10.61 -2.69 12.91
CA LEU A 55 -9.27 -2.13 13.13
C LEU A 55 -8.20 -3.19 12.93
N LEU A 56 -8.38 -4.37 13.53
CA LEU A 56 -7.43 -5.48 13.40
C LEU A 56 -7.30 -5.93 11.94
N PHE A 57 -8.42 -6.06 11.21
CA PHE A 57 -8.44 -6.40 9.80
C PHE A 57 -7.61 -5.42 8.97
N PHE A 58 -7.87 -4.11 9.08
CA PHE A 58 -7.16 -3.12 8.29
C PHE A 58 -5.67 -3.06 8.63
N VAL A 59 -5.30 -3.13 9.92
CA VAL A 59 -3.89 -3.19 10.32
C VAL A 59 -3.22 -4.43 9.73
N LEU A 60 -3.80 -5.62 9.89
CA LEU A 60 -3.22 -6.86 9.34
C LEU A 60 -3.14 -6.81 7.82
N PHE A 61 -4.18 -6.32 7.15
CA PHE A 61 -4.21 -6.16 5.71
C PHE A 61 -3.08 -5.25 5.22
N THR A 62 -2.94 -4.04 5.79
CA THR A 62 -1.88 -3.10 5.44
C THR A 62 -0.49 -3.70 5.67
N TRP A 63 -0.30 -4.43 6.78
CA TRP A 63 0.94 -5.13 7.07
C TRP A 63 1.27 -6.21 6.03
N MET A 64 0.32 -7.10 5.75
CA MET A 64 0.51 -8.18 4.77
C MET A 64 0.73 -7.62 3.37
N GLN A 65 0.00 -6.58 3.00
CA GLN A 65 0.13 -5.91 1.71
C GLN A 65 1.55 -5.37 1.52
N ILE A 66 2.05 -4.58 2.47
CA ILE A 66 3.40 -4.00 2.39
C ILE A 66 4.49 -5.07 2.44
N LEU A 67 4.38 -6.07 3.32
CA LEU A 67 5.38 -7.16 3.38
C LEU A 67 5.42 -7.98 2.09
N LEU A 68 4.25 -8.31 1.53
CA LEU A 68 4.15 -9.02 0.26
C LEU A 68 4.71 -8.18 -0.88
N PHE A 69 4.39 -6.87 -0.91
CA PHE A 69 4.91 -5.94 -1.91
C PHE A 69 6.43 -5.83 -1.84
N VAL A 70 7.01 -5.65 -0.64
CA VAL A 70 8.45 -5.60 -0.41
C VAL A 70 9.13 -6.87 -0.92
N ARG A 71 8.56 -8.03 -0.61
CA ARG A 71 9.10 -9.32 -1.06
C ARG A 71 9.00 -9.48 -2.57
N PHE A 72 7.85 -9.17 -3.14
CA PHE A 72 7.59 -9.25 -4.58
C PHE A 72 8.52 -8.32 -5.35
N MET A 73 8.62 -7.05 -4.97
CA MET A 73 9.49 -6.08 -5.63
C MET A 73 10.96 -6.41 -5.45
N GLY A 74 11.36 -6.88 -4.27
CA GLY A 74 12.72 -7.37 -4.04
C GLY A 74 13.09 -8.50 -5.00
N TRP A 75 12.18 -9.46 -5.22
CA TRP A 75 12.36 -10.52 -6.21
C TRP A 75 12.34 -10.00 -7.65
N TRP A 76 11.34 -9.20 -8.03
CA TRP A 76 11.12 -8.64 -9.37
C TRP A 76 12.33 -7.86 -9.88
N VAL A 77 12.93 -7.07 -8.99
CA VAL A 77 14.09 -6.23 -9.30
C VAL A 77 15.37 -7.07 -9.35
N ARG A 78 15.50 -8.12 -8.53
CA ARG A 78 16.62 -9.08 -8.63
C ARG A 78 16.62 -9.85 -9.95
N LEU A 79 15.45 -10.13 -10.55
CA LEU A 79 15.36 -10.67 -11.91
C LEU A 79 15.98 -9.75 -12.98
N ALA A 80 16.25 -8.48 -12.65
CA ALA A 80 16.92 -7.53 -13.53
C ALA A 80 18.45 -7.52 -13.34
N GLY A 81 18.98 -8.35 -12.43
CA GLY A 81 20.39 -8.31 -12.02
C GLY A 81 20.68 -7.29 -10.92
N ALA A 82 19.67 -6.63 -10.35
CA ALA A 82 19.87 -5.68 -9.26
C ALA A 82 20.36 -6.39 -7.99
N ARG A 83 21.39 -5.83 -7.36
CA ARG A 83 21.90 -6.28 -6.06
C ARG A 83 21.36 -5.35 -4.98
N LEU A 84 20.44 -5.86 -4.18
CA LEU A 84 19.89 -5.14 -3.04
C LEU A 84 20.70 -5.52 -1.81
N GLU A 85 21.52 -4.61 -1.32
CA GLU A 85 22.41 -4.82 -0.16
C GLU A 85 21.67 -4.75 1.19
N ALA A 86 20.42 -4.27 1.21
CA ALA A 86 19.62 -4.18 2.41
C ALA A 86 18.11 -4.33 2.11
N SER A 87 17.27 -4.25 3.14
CA SER A 87 15.82 -4.44 3.03
C SER A 87 15.13 -3.22 2.41
N LEU A 88 14.16 -3.44 1.51
CA LEU A 88 13.30 -2.39 0.95
C LEU A 88 12.21 -1.92 1.92
N PHE A 89 12.03 -2.59 3.06
CA PHE A 89 10.90 -2.36 3.96
C PHE A 89 10.79 -0.90 4.42
N GLY A 90 11.85 -0.32 4.97
CA GLY A 90 11.83 1.06 5.45
C GLY A 90 11.53 2.06 4.35
N LEU A 91 12.12 1.86 3.17
CA LEU A 91 11.90 2.71 1.99
C LEU A 91 10.45 2.64 1.50
N VAL A 92 9.88 1.45 1.39
CA VAL A 92 8.50 1.26 0.93
C VAL A 92 7.50 1.85 1.92
N VAL A 93 7.71 1.67 3.22
CA VAL A 93 6.84 2.30 4.24
C VAL A 93 6.90 3.83 4.11
N LEU A 94 8.11 4.38 3.97
CA LEU A 94 8.32 5.81 3.77
C LEU A 94 7.65 6.36 2.52
N THR A 95 7.70 5.64 1.39
CA THR A 95 7.09 6.12 0.14
C THR A 95 5.57 6.19 0.22
N ASN A 96 4.96 5.46 1.16
CA ASN A 96 3.52 5.51 1.44
C ASN A 96 3.15 6.55 2.51
N SER A 97 4.13 7.18 3.17
CA SER A 97 3.88 8.21 4.18
C SER A 97 3.07 9.43 3.72
N PRO A 98 3.03 9.85 2.42
CA PRO A 98 2.12 10.93 2.02
C PRO A 98 0.65 10.61 2.31
N GLN A 99 0.27 9.33 2.39
CA GLN A 99 -1.08 8.90 2.76
C GLN A 99 -1.43 9.23 4.21
N LEU A 100 -0.45 9.49 5.08
CA LEU A 100 -0.69 9.98 6.45
C LEU A 100 -1.28 11.38 6.49
N LEU A 101 -1.25 12.11 5.36
CA LEU A 101 -1.91 13.41 5.22
C LEU A 101 -3.38 13.27 4.82
N GLU A 102 -3.83 12.09 4.40
CA GLU A 102 -5.24 11.87 4.01
C GLU A 102 -6.25 12.17 5.12
N PRO A 103 -6.01 11.87 6.41
CA PRO A 103 -6.93 12.27 7.47
C PRO A 103 -7.15 13.79 7.54
N LEU A 104 -6.17 14.59 7.14
CA LEU A 104 -6.31 16.05 7.07
C LEU A 104 -7.25 16.49 5.95
N ALA A 105 -7.48 15.64 4.95
CA ALA A 105 -8.45 15.89 3.88
C ALA A 105 -9.90 15.85 4.40
N SER A 106 -10.16 15.27 5.58
CA SER A 106 -11.50 15.30 6.20
C SER A 106 -12.01 16.69 6.55
N TRP A 107 -11.13 17.70 6.56
CA TRP A 107 -11.49 19.10 6.82
C TRP A 107 -11.89 19.86 5.55
N LEU A 108 -11.77 19.22 4.38
CA LEU A 108 -12.13 19.78 3.09
C LEU A 108 -13.55 19.33 2.68
N PRO A 109 -14.23 20.09 1.80
CA PRO A 109 -15.43 19.61 1.12
C PRO A 109 -15.16 18.29 0.36
N ASP A 110 -16.17 17.43 0.23
CA ASP A 110 -16.02 16.06 -0.30
C ASP A 110 -15.31 16.00 -1.66
N ASP A 111 -15.66 16.88 -2.61
CA ASP A 111 -15.02 16.95 -3.93
C ASP A 111 -13.52 17.26 -3.84
N ALA A 112 -13.15 18.19 -2.94
CA ALA A 112 -11.76 18.55 -2.71
C ALA A 112 -11.01 17.45 -1.95
N ALA A 113 -11.66 16.76 -1.01
CA ALA A 113 -11.07 15.64 -0.29
C ALA A 113 -10.75 14.45 -1.21
N GLN A 114 -11.64 14.14 -2.16
CA GLN A 114 -11.40 13.15 -3.20
C GLN A 114 -10.23 13.54 -4.10
N GLY A 115 -10.20 14.80 -4.56
CA GLY A 115 -9.10 15.34 -5.36
C GLY A 115 -7.74 15.24 -4.66
N VAL A 116 -7.67 15.62 -3.37
CA VAL A 116 -6.46 15.51 -2.56
C VAL A 116 -6.03 14.06 -2.39
N THR A 117 -6.97 13.15 -2.11
CA THR A 117 -6.68 11.71 -1.98
C THR A 117 -6.08 11.13 -3.26
N LEU A 118 -6.62 11.50 -4.42
CA LEU A 118 -6.09 11.08 -5.72
C LEU A 118 -4.67 11.63 -5.94
N VAL A 119 -4.43 12.91 -5.64
CA VAL A 119 -3.12 13.54 -5.77
C VAL A 119 -2.09 12.86 -4.86
N LEU A 120 -2.43 12.60 -3.60
CA LEU A 120 -1.56 11.90 -2.65
C LEU A 120 -1.23 10.48 -3.10
N SER A 121 -2.22 9.78 -3.68
CA SER A 121 -2.03 8.44 -4.24
C SER A 121 -1.06 8.45 -5.42
N VAL A 122 -1.28 9.35 -6.39
CA VAL A 122 -0.39 9.51 -7.55
C VAL A 122 1.02 9.91 -7.12
N LEU A 123 1.13 10.84 -6.16
CA LEU A 123 2.40 11.26 -5.60
C LEU A 123 3.14 10.09 -4.93
N SER A 124 2.45 9.26 -4.15
CA SER A 124 3.03 8.08 -3.50
C SER A 124 3.59 7.09 -4.52
N VAL A 125 2.86 6.83 -5.62
CA VAL A 125 3.33 5.98 -6.73
C VAL A 125 4.55 6.58 -7.42
N ILE A 126 4.55 7.89 -7.70
CA ILE A 126 5.70 8.57 -8.31
C ILE A 126 6.94 8.47 -7.42
N ILE A 127 6.79 8.75 -6.12
CA ILE A 127 7.88 8.66 -5.14
C ILE A 127 8.40 7.23 -5.07
N LEU A 128 7.52 6.24 -4.96
CA LEU A 128 7.85 4.82 -4.93
C LEU A 128 8.67 4.39 -6.16
N VAL A 129 8.19 4.71 -7.36
CA VAL A 129 8.87 4.34 -8.62
C VAL A 129 10.23 5.01 -8.71
N ARG A 130 10.32 6.31 -8.37
CA ARG A 130 11.60 7.03 -8.38
C ARG A 130 12.57 6.45 -7.36
N ALA A 131 12.12 6.22 -6.13
CA ALA A 131 12.92 5.70 -5.03
C ALA A 131 13.46 4.30 -5.33
N LEU A 132 12.58 3.37 -5.72
CA LEU A 132 12.98 2.01 -6.07
C LEU A 132 13.90 1.97 -7.28
N SER A 133 13.65 2.78 -8.32
CA SER A 133 14.52 2.87 -9.50
C SER A 133 15.91 3.39 -9.13
N ALA A 134 15.99 4.46 -8.34
CA ALA A 134 17.27 5.04 -7.92
C ALA A 134 18.08 4.08 -7.04
N VAL A 135 17.42 3.38 -6.11
CA VAL A 135 18.10 2.49 -5.16
C VAL A 135 18.49 1.14 -5.76
N SER A 136 17.71 0.63 -6.73
CA SER A 136 18.02 -0.64 -7.38
C SER A 136 18.87 -0.54 -8.63
N GLY A 137 19.01 0.67 -9.20
CA GLY A 137 19.64 0.88 -10.51
C GLY A 137 18.82 0.37 -11.71
N VAL A 138 17.58 -0.08 -11.49
CA VAL A 138 16.69 -0.57 -12.55
C VAL A 138 15.86 0.57 -13.14
N SER A 139 15.48 0.45 -14.42
CA SER A 139 14.66 1.45 -15.10
C SER A 139 13.30 1.69 -14.41
N LYS A 140 12.87 2.95 -14.40
CA LYS A 140 11.57 3.37 -13.83
C LYS A 140 10.39 2.58 -14.43
N LEU A 141 10.44 2.31 -15.73
CA LEU A 141 9.41 1.55 -16.43
C LEU A 141 9.28 0.12 -15.86
N ARG A 142 10.40 -0.57 -15.62
CA ARG A 142 10.37 -1.93 -15.07
C ARG A 142 9.89 -1.94 -13.62
N VAL A 143 10.25 -0.93 -12.82
CA VAL A 143 9.73 -0.78 -11.45
C VAL A 143 8.21 -0.55 -11.48
N PHE A 144 7.74 0.34 -12.36
CA PHE A 144 6.32 0.61 -12.54
C PHE A 144 5.55 -0.62 -13.01
N LEU A 145 6.05 -1.35 -14.01
CA LEU A 145 5.48 -2.62 -14.45
C LEU A 145 5.46 -3.66 -13.32
N GLY A 146 6.49 -3.72 -12.48
CA GLY A 146 6.48 -4.55 -11.28
C GLY A 146 5.33 -4.19 -10.34
N ALA A 147 5.16 -2.90 -10.03
CA ALA A 147 4.05 -2.44 -9.22
C ALA A 147 2.68 -2.78 -9.84
N LEU A 148 2.53 -2.72 -11.15
CA LEU A 148 1.31 -3.16 -11.84
C LEU A 148 1.11 -4.68 -11.79
N CYS A 149 2.17 -5.47 -11.96
CA CYS A 149 2.13 -6.92 -11.83
C CYS A 149 1.86 -7.39 -10.40
N TYR A 150 2.04 -6.53 -9.41
CA TYR A 150 1.65 -6.79 -8.03
C TYR A 150 0.14 -6.62 -7.80
N THR A 151 -0.56 -5.82 -8.61
CA THR A 151 -2.00 -5.55 -8.44
C THR A 151 -2.85 -6.82 -8.35
N PRO A 152 -2.67 -7.87 -9.19
CA PRO A 152 -3.39 -9.13 -9.04
C PRO A 152 -3.13 -9.83 -7.70
N LEU A 153 -1.89 -9.82 -7.20
CA LEU A 153 -1.57 -10.36 -5.88
C LEU A 153 -2.25 -9.56 -4.77
N ALA A 154 -2.30 -8.23 -4.90
CA ALA A 154 -2.99 -7.36 -3.94
C ALA A 154 -4.50 -7.64 -3.91
N ILE A 155 -5.12 -7.84 -5.08
CA ILE A 155 -6.54 -8.21 -5.19
C ILE A 155 -6.79 -9.57 -4.53
N LEU A 156 -5.96 -10.57 -4.82
CA LEU A 156 -6.09 -11.90 -4.20
C LEU A 156 -5.93 -11.83 -2.67
N LEU A 157 -4.97 -11.04 -2.20
CA LEU A 157 -4.77 -10.81 -0.77
C LEU A 157 -5.99 -10.15 -0.13
N LEU A 158 -6.54 -9.11 -0.77
CA LEU A 158 -7.74 -8.42 -0.31
C LEU A 158 -8.92 -9.39 -0.26
N THR A 159 -9.25 -10.05 -1.36
CA THR A 159 -10.37 -11.00 -1.43
C THR A 159 -10.22 -12.11 -0.40
N GLY A 160 -9.02 -12.68 -0.25
CA GLY A 160 -8.75 -13.73 0.73
C GLY A 160 -8.93 -13.27 2.17
N LEU A 161 -8.33 -12.13 2.54
CA LEU A 161 -8.44 -11.60 3.91
C LEU A 161 -9.85 -11.12 4.24
N THR A 162 -10.54 -10.49 3.29
CA THR A 162 -11.92 -10.07 3.46
C THR A 162 -12.83 -11.28 3.68
N GLY A 163 -12.63 -12.39 2.94
CA GLY A 163 -13.37 -13.63 3.15
C GLY A 163 -13.16 -14.23 4.55
N VAL A 164 -11.93 -14.27 5.02
CA VAL A 164 -11.60 -14.74 6.38
C VAL A 164 -12.20 -13.82 7.45
N ALA A 165 -12.05 -12.51 7.29
CA ALA A 165 -12.55 -11.53 8.22
C ALA A 165 -14.09 -11.53 8.30
N GLY A 166 -14.78 -11.74 7.18
CA GLY A 166 -16.23 -11.93 7.15
C GLY A 166 -16.66 -13.19 7.90
N GLN A 167 -15.97 -14.32 7.73
CA GLN A 167 -16.26 -15.56 8.47
C GLN A 167 -16.02 -15.42 9.98
N MET A 168 -15.05 -14.61 10.38
CA MET A 168 -14.75 -14.31 11.79
C MET A 168 -15.67 -13.23 12.39
N GLY A 169 -16.56 -12.63 11.58
CA GLY A 169 -17.43 -11.52 12.00
C GLY A 169 -16.67 -10.24 12.33
N TRP A 170 -15.45 -10.06 11.79
CA TRP A 170 -14.63 -8.86 12.02
C TRP A 170 -15.07 -7.68 11.18
N ILE A 171 -15.60 -7.95 9.99
CA ILE A 171 -16.13 -6.95 9.05
C ILE A 171 -17.46 -7.44 8.47
N GLU A 172 -18.36 -6.51 8.22
CA GLU A 172 -19.59 -6.74 7.49
C GLU A 172 -19.51 -5.97 6.18
N LEU A 173 -19.49 -6.71 5.07
CA LEU A 173 -19.50 -6.11 3.74
C LEU A 173 -20.94 -5.74 3.36
N PRO A 174 -21.18 -4.53 2.82
CA PRO A 174 -22.41 -4.23 2.11
C PRO A 174 -22.67 -5.28 1.01
N PRO A 175 -23.93 -5.71 0.82
CA PRO A 175 -24.28 -6.75 -0.16
C PRO A 175 -23.86 -6.39 -1.60
N GLU A 176 -23.81 -5.10 -1.94
CA GLU A 176 -23.36 -4.58 -3.25
C GLU A 176 -21.87 -4.87 -3.54
N LEU A 177 -21.02 -4.88 -2.50
CA LEU A 177 -19.60 -5.24 -2.61
C LEU A 177 -19.38 -6.75 -2.73
N MET A 178 -20.30 -7.55 -2.20
CA MET A 178 -20.29 -9.01 -2.37
C MET A 178 -20.70 -9.41 -3.80
N GLU A 179 -21.68 -8.73 -4.39
CA GLU A 179 -22.09 -8.93 -5.78
C GLU A 179 -21.01 -8.53 -6.78
N SER A 180 -20.35 -7.38 -6.58
CA SER A 180 -19.27 -6.94 -7.48
C SER A 180 -18.01 -7.82 -7.38
N ALA A 181 -17.68 -8.36 -6.20
CA ALA A 181 -16.60 -9.34 -6.04
C ALA A 181 -16.89 -10.68 -6.76
N SER A 182 -18.14 -11.13 -6.77
CA SER A 182 -18.55 -12.34 -7.49
C SER A 182 -18.62 -12.13 -9.01
N GLN A 183 -19.10 -10.97 -9.47
CA GLN A 183 -19.14 -10.63 -10.89
C GLN A 183 -17.75 -10.39 -11.50
N GLY A 184 -16.80 -9.82 -10.74
CA GLY A 184 -15.40 -9.65 -11.18
C GLY A 184 -14.68 -10.98 -11.42
N ALA A 185 -14.99 -12.01 -10.62
CA ALA A 185 -14.50 -13.38 -10.86
C ALA A 185 -15.15 -14.04 -12.09
N SER A 186 -16.42 -13.76 -12.37
CA SER A 186 -17.13 -14.27 -13.55
C SER A 186 -16.71 -13.58 -14.86
N ALA A 187 -16.38 -12.29 -14.83
CA ALA A 187 -15.92 -11.53 -16.01
C ALA A 187 -14.51 -11.97 -16.47
N ALA A 188 -13.62 -12.29 -15.53
CA ALA A 188 -12.29 -12.83 -15.84
C ALA A 188 -12.37 -14.26 -16.42
N GLY A 189 -13.38 -15.05 -16.03
CA GLY A 189 -13.64 -16.37 -16.61
C GLY A 189 -14.26 -16.33 -18.02
N ALA A 190 -15.06 -15.31 -18.33
CA ALA A 190 -15.72 -15.17 -19.63
C ALA A 190 -14.79 -14.65 -20.75
N SER A 191 -13.73 -13.91 -20.41
CA SER A 191 -12.75 -13.41 -21.39
C SER A 191 -11.76 -14.48 -21.89
N SER A 192 -11.72 -15.67 -21.27
CA SER A 192 -10.81 -16.75 -21.66
C SER A 192 -11.46 -17.83 -22.55
N ALA A 193 -12.70 -17.59 -23.00
CA ALA A 193 -13.50 -18.54 -23.79
C ALA A 193 -13.95 -17.98 -25.16
N LYS A 194 -13.18 -17.04 -25.74
CA LYS A 194 -13.38 -16.59 -27.12
C LYS A 194 -12.08 -16.57 -27.91
#